data_AF-A0A6N7GHG1-F1
#
_entry.id   AF-A0A6N7GHG1-F1
#
_cell.length_a   1.000
_cell.length_b   1.000
_cell.length_c   1.000
_cell.angle_alpha   90.00
_cell.angle_beta   90.00
_cell.angle_gamma   90.00
#
_symmetry.space_group_name_H-M   'P 1'
#
loop_
_entity.id
_entity.type
_entity.pdbx_description
1 polymer ?
#
loop_
_entity_poly.entity_id
_entity_poly.type
_entity_poly.pdbx_seq_one_letter_code
_entity_poly.pdbx_strand_id
1 'polypeptide(L)'
;MYRGDNDDDDDGGALPLIALAGGAARDPSYLGDLAGLDTEQRLIVPHLRGVGRSPLPDPAESASHWRQAEDIEHLRAHLGLEQVPLLGHSAGTRLAISYAARFPERLAGLVLVTPPAGYLVDVPSDTEELIDRRRGEPAFDAAVTAWAAGPDANDDDAFNAWWSRVAPLGYAAWTATEQAHAAIGRTSFAANRAFFSVDPPHDLAERLGRVTAPVLIIAGAQDYSAGVAQAIALAKLFPAGEAVTIERCGHHPWVEQPTAFRHEVDQFLSTLPHRL
;
A
#
# COMPACT_ATOMS: atom_id res chain seq x y z
N MET A 1 -10.44 -14.76 13.23
CA MET A 1 -10.30 -16.07 13.90
C MET A 1 -8.88 -16.53 13.63
N TYR A 2 -8.09 -16.77 14.68
CA TYR A 2 -6.68 -17.13 14.58
C TYR A 2 -6.61 -18.60 14.12
N ARG A 3 -6.10 -18.89 12.92
CA ARG A 3 -5.59 -20.22 12.61
C ARG A 3 -4.12 -20.20 12.99
N GLY A 4 -3.85 -20.74 14.18
CA GLY A 4 -2.51 -21.17 14.52
C GLY A 4 -2.29 -22.51 13.86
N ASP A 5 -1.40 -22.54 12.90
CA ASP A 5 -0.67 -23.75 12.54
C ASP A 5 0.78 -23.45 12.89
N ASN A 6 1.23 -24.06 14.00
CA ASN A 6 2.62 -24.41 14.17
C ASN A 6 2.89 -25.48 13.13
N ASP A 7 3.60 -25.14 12.07
CA ASP A 7 4.38 -26.10 11.32
C ASP A 7 5.80 -25.55 11.19
N ASP A 8 6.69 -26.22 11.94
CA ASP A 8 8.13 -26.25 11.72
C ASP A 8 8.39 -26.95 10.37
N ASP A 9 8.02 -26.30 9.26
CA ASP A 9 8.51 -26.67 7.93
C ASP A 9 9.77 -25.85 7.64
N ASP A 10 10.87 -26.39 8.17
CA ASP A 10 12.27 -26.05 7.86
C ASP A 10 12.66 -26.65 6.49
N ASP A 11 11.81 -26.43 5.49
CA ASP A 11 12.09 -26.69 4.08
C ASP A 11 12.34 -25.33 3.44
N GLY A 12 13.40 -25.18 2.64
CA GLY A 12 13.88 -23.93 2.02
C GLY A 12 12.89 -23.25 1.06
N GLY A 13 11.70 -22.89 1.55
CA GLY A 13 10.58 -22.31 0.84
C GLY A 13 10.67 -20.79 0.74
N ALA A 14 9.74 -20.20 -0.03
CA ALA A 14 9.66 -18.76 -0.20
C ALA A 14 9.50 -18.03 1.15
N LEU A 15 10.14 -16.87 1.28
CA LEU A 15 9.95 -16.00 2.44
C LEU A 15 8.49 -15.53 2.50
N PRO A 16 7.85 -15.51 3.70
CA PRO A 16 6.49 -15.01 3.82
C PRO A 16 6.45 -13.52 3.47
N LEU A 17 5.45 -13.11 2.71
CA LEU A 17 5.24 -11.73 2.28
C LEU A 17 4.41 -10.98 3.32
N ILE A 18 4.96 -9.92 3.90
CA ILE A 18 4.16 -9.00 4.73
C ILE A 18 3.46 -8.00 3.82
N ALA A 19 2.11 -8.05 3.79
CA ALA A 19 1.29 -7.13 3.01
C ALA A 19 0.70 -6.03 3.90
N LEU A 20 1.02 -4.78 3.56
CA LEU A 20 0.65 -3.58 4.30
C LEU A 20 -0.49 -2.88 3.60
N ALA A 21 -1.64 -2.85 4.28
CA ALA A 21 -2.84 -2.21 3.79
C ALA A 21 -2.66 -0.70 3.60
N GLY A 22 -3.25 -0.23 2.50
CA GLY A 22 -3.49 1.15 2.16
C GLY A 22 -4.82 1.66 2.70
N GLY A 23 -5.13 2.93 2.41
CA GLY A 23 -6.01 3.72 3.28
C GLY A 23 -5.38 3.80 4.66
N ALA A 24 -4.86 4.96 5.05
CA ALA A 24 -4.09 5.05 6.30
C ALA A 24 -4.93 4.55 7.49
N ALA A 25 -4.46 3.46 8.11
CA ALA A 25 -5.17 2.72 9.15
C ALA A 25 -6.59 2.21 8.76
N ARG A 26 -6.77 1.75 7.51
CA ARG A 26 -7.93 0.98 7.08
C ARG A 26 -7.77 -0.48 7.49
N ASP A 27 -8.89 -1.11 7.84
CA ASP A 27 -8.96 -2.56 8.01
C ASP A 27 -8.48 -3.28 6.74
N PRO A 28 -7.56 -4.24 6.84
CA PRO A 28 -6.88 -4.80 5.67
C PRO A 28 -7.75 -5.78 4.87
N SER A 29 -8.98 -6.09 5.29
CA SER A 29 -9.86 -7.07 4.62
C SER A 29 -10.10 -6.80 3.13
N TYR A 30 -9.99 -5.55 2.67
CA TYR A 30 -10.13 -5.22 1.26
C TYR A 30 -8.99 -5.78 0.39
N LEU A 31 -7.81 -6.10 0.96
CA LEU A 31 -6.74 -6.75 0.22
C LEU A 31 -7.15 -8.14 -0.29
N GLY A 32 -8.11 -8.80 0.39
CA GLY A 32 -8.55 -10.16 0.06
C GLY A 32 -7.36 -11.13 0.04
N ASP A 33 -7.27 -11.90 -1.03
CA ASP A 33 -6.16 -12.82 -1.33
C ASP A 33 -5.12 -12.20 -2.28
N LEU A 34 -5.24 -10.90 -2.61
CA LEU A 34 -4.39 -10.22 -3.59
C LEU A 34 -4.34 -10.94 -4.95
N ALA A 35 -5.50 -11.32 -5.48
CA ALA A 35 -5.64 -12.11 -6.71
C ALA A 35 -5.01 -13.51 -6.58
N GLY A 36 -5.31 -14.17 -5.46
CA GLY A 36 -4.88 -15.54 -5.16
C GLY A 36 -3.38 -15.68 -4.89
N LEU A 37 -2.70 -14.64 -4.39
CA LEU A 37 -1.28 -14.75 -4.07
C LEU A 37 -1.01 -15.77 -2.96
N ASP A 38 -1.99 -15.97 -2.09
CA ASP A 38 -1.92 -16.88 -0.97
C ASP A 38 -1.84 -18.37 -1.36
N THR A 39 -2.04 -18.70 -2.65
CA THR A 39 -1.87 -20.08 -3.14
C THR A 39 -0.41 -20.51 -3.22
N GLU A 40 0.50 -19.58 -3.49
CA GLU A 40 1.95 -19.85 -3.67
C GLU A 40 2.83 -19.12 -2.63
N GLN A 41 2.29 -18.11 -1.97
CA GLN A 41 3.03 -17.27 -1.03
C GLN A 41 2.30 -17.16 0.30
N ARG A 42 3.01 -17.39 1.40
CA ARG A 42 2.44 -17.16 2.73
C ARG A 42 2.28 -15.66 2.98
N LEU A 43 1.04 -15.17 2.92
CA LEU A 43 0.71 -13.78 3.24
C LEU A 43 0.58 -13.53 4.74
N ILE A 44 1.25 -12.48 5.22
CA ILE A 44 1.12 -11.97 6.58
C ILE A 44 0.56 -10.56 6.51
N VAL A 45 -0.65 -10.37 7.02
CA VAL A 45 -1.39 -9.10 6.91
C VAL A 45 -1.64 -8.52 8.31
N PRO A 46 -0.75 -7.66 8.83
CA PRO A 46 -0.90 -7.13 10.17
C PRO A 46 -2.01 -6.07 10.25
N HIS A 47 -2.70 -6.03 11.39
CA HIS A 47 -3.51 -4.87 11.76
C HIS A 47 -2.59 -3.78 12.33
N LEU A 48 -2.53 -2.64 11.64
CA LEU A 48 -1.75 -1.48 12.07
C LEU A 48 -2.26 -0.89 13.39
N ARG A 49 -1.46 -0.05 14.05
CA ARG A 49 -1.88 0.65 15.28
C ARG A 49 -3.18 1.43 15.05
N GLY A 50 -4.16 1.26 15.92
CA GLY A 50 -5.51 1.84 15.77
C GLY A 50 -6.46 1.07 14.85
N VAL A 51 -6.08 -0.12 14.37
CA VAL A 51 -6.91 -0.95 13.47
C VAL A 51 -7.31 -2.26 14.15
N GLY A 52 -8.60 -2.60 14.06
CA GLY A 52 -9.16 -3.85 14.58
C GLY A 52 -8.86 -4.05 16.07
N ARG A 53 -7.98 -4.98 16.40
CA ARG A 53 -7.58 -5.29 17.79
C ARG A 53 -6.31 -4.57 18.25
N SER A 54 -5.61 -3.88 17.35
CA SER A 54 -4.43 -3.11 17.66
C SER A 54 -4.88 -1.73 18.17
N PRO A 55 -4.64 -1.39 19.45
CA PRO A 55 -5.09 -0.12 20.00
C PRO A 55 -4.38 1.06 19.33
N LEU A 56 -5.03 2.22 19.34
CA LEU A 56 -4.35 3.48 19.04
C LEU A 56 -3.50 3.86 20.28
N PRO A 57 -2.18 4.04 20.15
CA PRO A 57 -1.32 4.43 21.26
C PRO A 57 -1.60 5.86 21.74
N ASP A 58 -1.16 6.16 22.96
CA ASP A 58 -1.06 7.50 23.53
C ASP A 58 0.43 7.76 23.88
N PRO A 59 1.09 8.77 23.29
CA PRO A 59 0.56 9.77 22.34
C PRO A 59 0.27 9.18 20.95
N ALA A 60 -0.77 9.71 20.29
CA ALA A 60 -1.27 9.20 19.01
C ALA A 60 -0.22 9.24 17.89
N GLU A 61 0.73 10.18 17.95
CA GLU A 61 1.85 10.33 17.00
C GLU A 61 2.74 9.09 16.92
N SER A 62 2.69 8.25 17.96
CA SER A 62 3.32 6.93 17.96
C SER A 62 2.72 5.98 16.92
N ALA A 63 1.54 6.26 16.37
CA ALA A 63 0.95 5.54 15.25
C ALA A 63 1.29 6.14 13.88
N SER A 64 2.20 7.11 13.77
CA SER A 64 2.69 7.57 12.47
C SER A 64 3.34 6.45 11.65
N HIS A 65 3.26 6.54 10.32
CA HIS A 65 3.87 5.57 9.42
C HIS A 65 5.38 5.42 9.67
N TRP A 66 6.05 6.51 10.04
CA TRP A 66 7.47 6.49 10.38
C TRP A 66 7.75 5.63 11.61
N ARG A 67 6.93 5.76 12.67
CA ARG A 67 7.09 5.02 13.93
C ARG A 67 6.69 3.55 13.79
N GLN A 68 5.61 3.27 13.06
CA GLN A 68 5.11 1.90 12.84
C GLN A 68 6.10 1.00 12.07
N ALA A 69 7.15 1.55 11.43
CA ALA A 69 8.22 0.73 10.87
C ALA A 69 8.90 -0.17 11.93
N GLU A 70 8.91 0.24 13.21
CA GLU A 70 9.37 -0.63 14.32
C GLU A 70 8.48 -1.85 14.53
N ASP A 71 7.17 -1.74 14.28
CA ASP A 71 6.26 -2.88 14.43
C ASP A 71 6.55 -3.94 13.37
N ILE A 72 6.87 -3.50 12.15
CA ILE A 72 7.28 -4.41 11.07
C ILE A 72 8.62 -5.07 11.42
N GLU A 73 9.55 -4.34 12.02
CA GLU A 73 10.82 -4.92 12.47
C GLU A 73 10.63 -5.94 13.61
N HIS A 74 9.79 -5.62 14.59
CA HIS A 74 9.45 -6.56 15.66
C HIS A 74 8.71 -7.79 15.12
N LEU A 75 7.82 -7.61 14.14
CA LEU A 75 7.13 -8.72 13.47
C LEU A 75 8.11 -9.61 12.71
N ARG A 76 9.03 -9.04 11.92
CA ARG A 76 10.11 -9.79 11.25
C ARG A 76 10.92 -10.61 12.24
N ALA A 77 11.37 -9.99 13.33
CA ALA A 77 12.16 -10.64 14.37
C ALA A 77 11.36 -11.74 15.10
N HIS A 78 10.08 -11.49 15.38
CA HIS A 78 9.19 -12.49 16.00
C HIS A 78 8.97 -13.71 15.10
N LEU A 79 8.95 -13.52 13.79
CA LEU A 79 8.86 -14.60 12.80
C LEU A 79 10.20 -15.32 12.57
N GLY A 80 11.28 -14.92 13.24
CA GLY A 80 12.61 -15.53 13.10
C GLY A 80 13.28 -15.28 11.75
N LEU A 81 12.81 -14.30 10.97
CA LEU A 81 13.34 -14.03 9.63
C LEU A 81 14.59 -13.17 9.71
N GLU A 82 15.61 -13.43 8.88
CA GLU A 82 16.76 -12.52 8.73
C GLU A 82 16.39 -11.31 7.86
N GLN A 83 15.74 -11.56 6.73
CA GLN A 83 15.18 -10.55 5.84
C GLN A 83 13.72 -10.87 5.52
N VAL A 84 12.94 -9.87 5.15
CA VAL A 84 11.53 -10.04 4.80
C VAL A 84 11.17 -9.29 3.51
N PRO A 85 10.39 -9.89 2.59
CA PRO A 85 9.78 -9.14 1.51
C PRO A 85 8.56 -8.38 2.02
N LEU A 86 8.39 -7.14 1.58
CA LEU A 86 7.24 -6.30 1.90
C LEU A 86 6.45 -5.96 0.65
N LEU A 87 5.13 -5.98 0.76
CA LEU A 87 4.22 -5.39 -0.22
C LEU A 87 3.42 -4.28 0.46
N GLY A 88 3.50 -3.05 -0.03
CA GLY A 88 2.66 -1.95 0.43
C GLY A 88 1.67 -1.55 -0.65
N HIS A 89 0.40 -1.33 -0.29
CA HIS A 89 -0.58 -0.69 -1.17
C HIS A 89 -0.85 0.75 -0.72
N SER A 90 -0.89 1.71 -1.64
CA SER A 90 -1.35 3.08 -1.38
C SER A 90 -0.67 3.69 -0.15
N ALA A 91 -1.41 4.17 0.86
CA ALA A 91 -0.85 4.69 2.11
C ALA A 91 0.09 3.70 2.83
N GLY A 92 -0.13 2.38 2.71
CA GLY A 92 0.75 1.33 3.22
C GLY A 92 2.15 1.37 2.62
N THR A 93 2.31 1.92 1.41
CA THR A 93 3.62 2.18 0.80
C THR A 93 4.44 3.18 1.61
N ARG A 94 3.82 4.15 2.31
CA ARG A 94 4.56 5.08 3.18
C ARG A 94 5.20 4.34 4.36
N LEU A 95 4.49 3.37 4.92
CA LEU A 95 5.03 2.51 5.97
C LEU A 95 6.15 1.61 5.43
N ALA A 96 5.94 1.00 4.25
CA ALA A 96 6.95 0.16 3.61
C ALA A 96 8.24 0.93 3.28
N ILE A 97 8.12 2.16 2.75
CA ILE A 97 9.23 3.09 2.49
C ILE A 97 9.92 3.49 3.81
N SER A 98 9.14 3.76 4.86
CA SER A 98 9.70 4.06 6.19
C SER A 98 10.51 2.89 6.73
N TYR A 99 10.04 1.65 6.53
CA TYR A 99 10.79 0.45 6.89
C TYR A 99 12.08 0.33 6.08
N ALA A 100 12.00 0.43 4.75
CA ALA A 100 13.16 0.33 3.86
C ALA A 100 14.26 1.36 4.21
N ALA A 101 13.87 2.60 4.53
CA ALA A 101 14.81 3.65 4.91
C ALA A 101 15.45 3.47 6.30
N ARG A 102 14.81 2.71 7.19
CA ARG A 102 15.26 2.50 8.59
C ARG A 102 16.00 1.18 8.77
N PHE A 103 15.60 0.15 8.03
CA PHE A 103 16.10 -1.22 8.14
C PHE A 103 16.44 -1.80 6.75
N PRO A 104 17.28 -1.13 5.93
CA PRO A 104 17.54 -1.54 4.54
C PRO A 104 18.13 -2.96 4.45
N GLU A 105 19.00 -3.34 5.39
CA GLU A 105 19.64 -4.66 5.45
C GLU A 105 18.66 -5.81 5.79
N ARG A 106 17.46 -5.47 6.27
CA ARG A 106 16.42 -6.44 6.69
C ARG A 106 15.35 -6.66 5.62
N LEU A 107 15.49 -6.03 4.47
CA LEU A 107 14.55 -6.12 3.37
C LEU A 107 15.05 -7.13 2.33
N ALA A 108 14.25 -8.16 2.04
CA ALA A 108 14.58 -9.11 0.97
C ALA A 108 14.16 -8.54 -0.40
N GLY A 109 13.05 -7.81 -0.45
CA GLY A 109 12.51 -7.15 -1.62
C GLY A 109 11.31 -6.28 -1.25
N LEU A 110 10.96 -5.31 -2.10
CA LEU A 110 9.89 -4.35 -1.83
C LEU A 110 8.98 -4.19 -3.04
N VAL A 111 7.69 -4.46 -2.86
CA VAL A 111 6.64 -4.17 -3.86
C VAL A 111 5.81 -2.99 -3.39
N LEU A 112 5.79 -1.90 -4.15
CA LEU A 112 4.99 -0.71 -3.90
C LEU A 112 3.86 -0.63 -4.93
N VAL A 113 2.65 -0.96 -4.50
CA VAL A 113 1.45 -0.93 -5.34
C VAL A 113 0.78 0.43 -5.18
N THR A 114 0.67 1.14 -6.31
CA THR A 114 0.00 2.45 -6.45
C THR A 114 0.41 3.47 -5.38
N PRO A 115 1.72 3.72 -5.19
CA PRO A 115 2.22 4.61 -4.14
C PRO A 115 1.85 6.09 -4.38
N PRO A 116 1.22 6.79 -3.42
CA PRO A 116 1.06 8.25 -3.48
C PRO A 116 2.41 8.92 -3.17
N ALA A 117 3.25 9.06 -4.21
CA ALA A 117 4.67 9.37 -4.08
C ALA A 117 5.03 10.86 -4.17
N GLY A 118 4.08 11.75 -4.46
CA GLY A 118 4.34 13.18 -4.70
C GLY A 118 5.03 13.95 -3.58
N TYR A 119 5.07 13.41 -2.35
CA TYR A 119 5.82 14.00 -1.23
C TYR A 119 7.33 13.71 -1.25
N LEU A 120 7.80 12.78 -2.11
CA LEU A 120 9.20 12.36 -2.22
C LEU A 120 9.86 12.67 -3.55
N VAL A 121 9.06 12.94 -4.59
CA VAL A 121 9.57 13.13 -5.95
C VAL A 121 9.25 14.53 -6.44
N ASP A 122 10.23 15.14 -7.09
CA ASP A 122 10.07 16.43 -7.78
C ASP A 122 9.56 16.20 -9.22
N VAL A 123 8.35 15.63 -9.32
CA VAL A 123 7.67 15.37 -10.58
C VAL A 123 6.24 15.91 -10.47
N PRO A 124 5.78 16.75 -11.41
CA PRO A 124 4.40 17.23 -11.42
C PRO A 124 3.40 16.07 -11.43
N SER A 125 2.29 16.24 -10.71
CA SER A 125 1.19 15.27 -10.75
C SER A 125 0.48 15.33 -12.10
N ASP A 126 0.18 14.16 -12.65
CA ASP A 126 -0.65 13.95 -13.85
C ASP A 126 -2.12 13.68 -13.51
N THR A 127 -2.49 13.76 -12.23
CA THR A 127 -3.84 13.44 -11.75
C THR A 127 -4.92 14.31 -12.40
N GLU A 128 -4.66 15.60 -12.60
CA GLU A 128 -5.62 16.49 -13.27
C GLU A 128 -5.86 16.04 -14.72
N GLU A 129 -4.79 15.79 -15.49
CA GLU A 129 -4.91 15.28 -16.86
C GLU A 129 -5.64 13.93 -16.91
N LEU A 130 -5.39 13.05 -15.96
CA LEU A 130 -6.09 11.76 -15.87
C LEU A 130 -7.60 11.99 -15.59
N ILE A 131 -7.94 12.83 -14.62
CA ILE A 131 -9.34 13.17 -14.30
C ILE A 131 -10.06 13.74 -15.53
N ASP A 132 -9.39 14.60 -16.29
CA ASP A 132 -9.92 15.23 -17.50
C ASP A 132 -10.38 14.20 -18.54
N ARG A 133 -9.64 13.08 -18.67
CA ARG A 133 -9.94 12.00 -19.64
C ARG A 133 -11.22 11.23 -19.32
N ARG A 134 -11.72 11.30 -18.08
CA ARG A 134 -12.91 10.56 -17.61
C ARG A 134 -14.10 11.47 -17.23
N ARG A 135 -13.98 12.77 -17.46
CA ARG A 135 -15.07 13.71 -17.20
C ARG A 135 -16.36 13.35 -17.95
N GLY A 136 -17.50 13.65 -17.31
CA GLY A 136 -18.83 13.41 -17.86
C GLY A 136 -19.48 12.12 -17.38
N GLU A 137 -18.76 11.26 -16.66
CA GLU A 137 -19.34 10.14 -15.93
C GLU A 137 -19.94 10.62 -14.60
N PRO A 138 -21.27 10.53 -14.37
CA PRO A 138 -21.91 11.17 -13.22
C PRO A 138 -21.34 10.76 -11.85
N ALA A 139 -21.04 9.47 -11.67
CA ALA A 139 -20.46 8.96 -10.42
C ALA A 139 -19.01 9.44 -10.22
N PHE A 140 -18.24 9.55 -11.31
CA PHE A 140 -16.86 10.02 -11.27
C PHE A 140 -16.79 11.53 -11.00
N ASP A 141 -17.58 12.34 -11.70
CA ASP A 141 -17.62 13.80 -11.50
C ASP A 141 -18.07 14.16 -10.08
N ALA A 142 -19.02 13.40 -9.51
CA ALA A 142 -19.42 13.53 -8.11
C ALA A 142 -18.27 13.19 -7.14
N ALA A 143 -17.49 12.15 -7.44
CA ALA A 143 -16.33 11.75 -6.66
C ALA A 143 -15.21 12.81 -6.71
N VAL A 144 -14.91 13.36 -7.89
CA VAL A 144 -13.97 14.49 -8.06
C VAL A 144 -14.39 15.67 -7.20
N THR A 145 -15.68 16.03 -7.22
CA THR A 145 -16.22 17.13 -6.42
C THR A 145 -16.09 16.85 -4.92
N ALA A 146 -16.44 15.64 -4.48
CA ALA A 146 -16.32 15.23 -3.08
C ALA A 146 -14.87 15.20 -2.59
N TRP A 147 -13.92 14.82 -3.47
CA TRP A 147 -12.50 14.81 -3.17
C TRP A 147 -11.96 16.23 -2.99
N ALA A 148 -12.29 17.13 -3.92
CA ALA A 148 -11.89 18.54 -3.84
C ALA A 148 -12.41 19.24 -2.58
N ALA A 149 -13.61 18.86 -2.11
CA ALA A 149 -14.17 19.37 -0.86
C ALA A 149 -13.47 18.80 0.41
N GLY A 150 -12.81 17.65 0.29
CA GLY A 150 -12.22 16.92 1.41
C GLY A 150 -13.26 16.31 2.37
N PRO A 151 -12.82 15.55 3.38
CA PRO A 151 -13.70 15.01 4.40
C PRO A 151 -14.12 16.09 5.40
N ASP A 152 -15.42 16.38 5.49
CA ASP A 152 -16.01 17.04 6.67
C ASP A 152 -16.32 15.96 7.72
N ALA A 153 -15.26 15.50 8.40
CA ALA A 153 -15.34 14.38 9.34
C ALA A 153 -14.66 14.70 10.66
N ASN A 154 -15.30 14.30 11.75
CA ASN A 154 -14.77 14.32 13.11
C ASN A 154 -14.84 12.94 13.78
N ASP A 155 -15.39 11.94 13.09
CA ASP A 155 -15.56 10.57 13.54
C ASP A 155 -15.40 9.57 12.38
N ASP A 156 -15.43 8.29 12.71
CA ASP A 156 -15.27 7.20 11.75
C ASP A 156 -16.43 7.15 10.74
N ASP A 157 -17.67 7.42 11.14
CA ASP A 157 -18.82 7.28 10.26
C ASP A 157 -18.83 8.36 9.17
N ALA A 158 -18.60 9.61 9.54
CA ALA A 158 -18.49 10.73 8.60
C ALA A 158 -17.31 10.52 7.63
N PHE A 159 -16.16 10.05 8.14
CA PHE A 159 -14.99 9.79 7.31
C PHE A 159 -15.24 8.66 6.30
N ASN A 160 -15.76 7.52 6.76
CA ASN A 160 -16.04 6.39 5.86
C ASN A 160 -17.17 6.72 4.87
N ALA A 161 -18.18 7.50 5.26
CA ALA A 161 -19.21 7.99 4.33
C ALA A 161 -18.62 8.90 3.25
N TRP A 162 -17.65 9.77 3.59
CA TRP A 162 -16.90 10.54 2.59
C TRP A 162 -16.05 9.63 1.70
N TRP A 163 -15.33 8.68 2.29
CA TRP A 163 -14.49 7.73 1.55
C TRP A 163 -15.29 6.97 0.49
N SER A 164 -16.48 6.49 0.83
CA SER A 164 -17.38 5.82 -0.14
C SER A 164 -17.79 6.73 -1.30
N ARG A 165 -17.92 8.05 -1.10
CA ARG A 165 -18.26 8.99 -2.17
C ARG A 165 -17.09 9.24 -3.12
N VAL A 166 -15.86 9.21 -2.63
CA VAL A 166 -14.66 9.45 -3.46
C VAL A 166 -14.09 8.17 -4.08
N ALA A 167 -14.56 6.99 -3.65
CA ALA A 167 -14.10 5.70 -4.12
C ALA A 167 -14.02 5.54 -5.66
N PRO A 168 -14.92 6.10 -6.50
CA PRO A 168 -14.79 6.01 -7.95
C PRO A 168 -13.46 6.52 -8.53
N LEU A 169 -12.77 7.44 -7.85
CA LEU A 169 -11.44 7.94 -8.25
C LEU A 169 -10.36 6.87 -8.18
N GLY A 170 -10.55 5.83 -7.37
CA GLY A 170 -9.59 4.76 -7.16
C GLY A 170 -9.69 3.60 -8.17
N TYR A 171 -10.52 3.70 -9.21
CA TYR A 171 -10.72 2.60 -10.16
C TYR A 171 -10.80 3.11 -11.59
N ALA A 172 -10.32 2.33 -12.55
CA ALA A 172 -10.44 2.61 -13.98
C ALA A 172 -11.89 2.46 -14.47
N ALA A 173 -12.68 1.58 -13.85
CA ALA A 173 -14.10 1.40 -14.10
C ALA A 173 -14.92 1.46 -12.79
N TRP A 174 -16.23 1.71 -12.87
CA TRP A 174 -17.10 1.76 -11.69
C TRP A 174 -18.28 0.79 -11.80
N THR A 175 -17.97 -0.48 -12.02
CA THR A 175 -18.96 -1.56 -12.17
C THR A 175 -19.35 -2.14 -10.80
N ALA A 176 -20.19 -3.18 -10.80
CA ALA A 176 -20.59 -3.86 -9.57
C ALA A 176 -19.40 -4.47 -8.81
N THR A 177 -18.34 -4.91 -9.52
CA THR A 177 -17.14 -5.48 -8.90
C THR A 177 -16.39 -4.43 -8.09
N GLU A 178 -16.10 -3.27 -8.69
CA GLU A 178 -15.38 -2.19 -8.01
C GLU A 178 -16.21 -1.58 -6.87
N GLN A 179 -17.53 -1.45 -7.06
CA GLN A 179 -18.44 -1.00 -6.00
C GLN A 179 -18.45 -1.96 -4.81
N ALA A 180 -18.49 -3.27 -5.05
CA ALA A 180 -18.45 -4.28 -4.00
C ALA A 180 -17.11 -4.23 -3.24
N HIS A 181 -15.98 -4.16 -3.96
CA HIS A 181 -14.66 -4.07 -3.35
C HIS A 181 -14.47 -2.76 -2.57
N ALA A 182 -14.93 -1.62 -3.10
CA ALA A 182 -14.85 -0.33 -2.43
C ALA A 182 -15.59 -0.27 -1.09
N ALA A 183 -16.61 -1.12 -0.89
CA ALA A 183 -17.37 -1.20 0.34
C ALA A 183 -16.70 -2.02 1.46
N ILE A 184 -15.59 -2.72 1.17
CA ILE A 184 -14.91 -3.61 2.13
C ILE A 184 -13.95 -2.81 3.01
N GLY A 185 -13.92 -3.08 4.31
CA GLY A 185 -12.93 -2.51 5.23
C GLY A 185 -13.20 -1.04 5.57
N ARG A 186 -13.20 -0.75 6.88
CA ARG A 186 -13.42 0.60 7.40
C ARG A 186 -12.12 1.20 7.90
N THR A 187 -12.06 2.53 7.90
CA THR A 187 -10.92 3.30 8.42
C THR A 187 -11.26 3.94 9.75
N SER A 188 -10.37 3.86 10.74
CA SER A 188 -10.47 4.70 11.93
C SER A 188 -9.96 6.10 11.60
N PHE A 189 -10.79 7.13 11.79
CA PHE A 189 -10.45 8.52 11.48
C PHE A 189 -9.29 9.02 12.36
N ALA A 190 -9.32 8.69 13.66
CA ALA A 190 -8.25 9.05 14.58
C ALA A 190 -6.92 8.38 14.20
N ALA A 191 -6.94 7.08 13.85
CA ALA A 191 -5.75 6.36 13.44
C ALA A 191 -5.23 6.83 12.06
N ASN A 192 -6.12 7.19 11.13
CA ASN A 192 -5.77 7.77 9.84
C ASN A 192 -4.98 9.08 10.01
N ARG A 193 -5.48 9.99 10.86
CA ARG A 193 -4.76 11.23 11.19
C ARG A 193 -3.43 10.95 11.87
N ALA A 194 -3.42 10.02 12.83
CA ALA A 194 -2.20 9.63 13.54
C ALA A 194 -1.13 9.05 12.59
N PHE A 195 -1.53 8.28 11.57
CA PHE A 195 -0.64 7.70 10.57
C PHE A 195 0.20 8.76 9.83
N PHE A 196 -0.37 9.94 9.56
CA PHE A 196 0.31 11.05 8.88
C PHE A 196 0.82 12.15 9.82
N SER A 197 0.77 11.93 11.14
CA SER A 197 1.06 12.98 12.13
C SER A 197 2.53 13.39 12.25
N VAL A 198 3.45 12.61 11.67
CA VAL A 198 4.88 12.86 11.71
C VAL A 198 5.40 12.93 10.28
N ASP A 199 6.04 14.04 9.95
CA ASP A 199 6.72 14.20 8.67
C ASP A 199 7.89 13.22 8.56
N PRO A 200 8.13 12.65 7.37
CA PRO A 200 9.35 11.89 7.14
C PRO A 200 10.60 12.77 7.32
N PRO A 201 11.76 12.18 7.62
CA PRO A 201 12.98 12.96 7.76
C PRO A 201 13.39 13.57 6.41
N HIS A 202 14.01 14.76 6.45
CA HIS A 202 14.42 15.50 5.25
C HIS A 202 15.42 14.73 4.36
N ASP A 203 16.17 13.78 4.93
CA ASP A 203 17.14 12.93 4.23
C ASP A 203 16.53 11.62 3.70
N LEU A 204 15.20 11.46 3.71
CA LEU A 204 14.55 10.20 3.32
C LEU A 204 14.96 9.72 1.93
N ALA A 205 14.99 10.60 0.92
CA ALA A 205 15.43 10.22 -0.43
C ALA A 205 16.87 9.70 -0.47
N GLU A 206 17.78 10.29 0.31
CA GLU A 206 19.16 9.80 0.44
C GLU A 206 19.22 8.41 1.07
N ARG A 207 18.37 8.15 2.09
CA ARG A 207 18.28 6.82 2.72
C ARG A 207 17.78 5.76 1.76
N LEU A 208 16.82 6.08 0.90
CA LEU A 208 16.31 5.15 -0.13
C LEU A 208 17.41 4.80 -1.15
N GLY A 209 18.33 5.73 -1.44
CA GLY A 209 19.52 5.49 -2.25
C GLY A 209 20.50 4.46 -1.66
N ARG A 210 20.30 4.00 -0.42
CA ARG A 210 21.11 2.96 0.25
C ARG A 210 20.39 1.61 0.34
N VAL A 211 19.15 1.50 -0.14
CA VAL A 211 18.40 0.25 -0.16
C VAL A 211 18.91 -0.60 -1.32
N THR A 212 19.62 -1.68 -1.01
CA THR A 212 20.20 -2.58 -2.02
C THR A 212 19.25 -3.69 -2.47
N ALA A 213 18.20 -3.96 -1.70
CA ALA A 213 17.18 -4.93 -2.06
C ALA A 213 16.44 -4.51 -3.35
N PRO A 214 16.01 -5.47 -4.20
CA PRO A 214 15.17 -5.18 -5.35
C PRO A 214 13.88 -4.47 -4.97
N VAL A 215 13.44 -3.50 -5.78
CA VAL A 215 12.20 -2.74 -5.55
C VAL A 215 11.37 -2.71 -6.83
N LEU A 216 10.12 -3.15 -6.75
CA LEU A 216 9.13 -3.06 -7.82
C LEU A 216 8.06 -2.02 -7.46
N ILE A 217 7.84 -1.05 -8.35
CA ILE A 217 6.70 -0.13 -8.29
C ILE A 217 5.67 -0.57 -9.33
N ILE A 218 4.42 -0.76 -8.89
CA ILE A 218 3.30 -1.06 -9.78
C ILE A 218 2.38 0.16 -9.79
N ALA A 219 2.23 0.80 -10.95
CA ALA A 219 1.26 1.87 -11.17
C ALA A 219 0.04 1.36 -11.96
N GLY A 220 -1.15 1.88 -11.69
CA GLY A 220 -2.30 1.71 -12.56
C GLY A 220 -2.40 2.89 -13.52
N ALA A 221 -2.52 2.65 -14.83
CA ALA A 221 -2.54 3.69 -15.87
C ALA A 221 -3.67 4.74 -15.68
N GLN A 222 -4.68 4.42 -14.88
CA GLN A 222 -5.86 5.24 -14.57
C GLN A 222 -6.04 5.40 -13.06
N ASP A 223 -4.94 5.49 -12.31
CA ASP A 223 -4.99 5.88 -10.91
C ASP A 223 -5.18 7.39 -10.78
N TYR A 224 -6.45 7.81 -10.75
CA TYR A 224 -6.85 9.20 -10.59
C TYR A 224 -6.64 9.73 -9.16
N SER A 225 -6.08 8.93 -8.25
CA SER A 225 -5.91 9.28 -6.83
C SER A 225 -4.45 9.54 -6.45
N ALA A 226 -3.53 8.69 -6.90
CA ALA A 226 -2.11 8.76 -6.53
C ALA A 226 -1.22 9.41 -7.60
N GLY A 227 -1.68 9.44 -8.86
CA GLY A 227 -0.90 9.89 -10.01
C GLY A 227 0.11 8.83 -10.48
N VAL A 228 0.31 8.74 -11.80
CA VAL A 228 1.11 7.68 -12.43
C VAL A 228 2.56 8.11 -12.59
N ALA A 229 2.78 9.32 -13.08
CA ALA A 229 4.13 9.88 -13.29
C ALA A 229 4.95 9.91 -11.99
N GLN A 230 4.33 10.28 -10.87
CA GLN A 230 4.99 10.34 -9.57
C GLN A 230 5.31 8.94 -9.03
N ALA A 231 4.39 7.99 -9.18
CA ALA A 231 4.63 6.59 -8.81
C ALA A 231 5.83 6.01 -9.60
N ILE A 232 5.86 6.20 -10.92
CA ILE A 232 6.98 5.73 -11.75
C ILE A 232 8.31 6.41 -11.36
N ALA A 233 8.27 7.72 -11.08
CA ALA A 233 9.47 8.46 -10.69
C ALA A 233 10.09 7.96 -9.37
N LEU A 234 9.28 7.41 -8.47
CA LEU A 234 9.73 6.85 -7.19
C LEU A 234 10.78 5.76 -7.37
N ALA A 235 10.70 4.96 -8.45
CA ALA A 235 11.67 3.91 -8.76
C ALA A 235 13.11 4.42 -8.79
N LYS A 236 13.30 5.66 -9.28
CA LYS A 236 14.63 6.28 -9.45
C LYS A 236 15.30 6.64 -8.12
N LEU A 237 14.57 6.60 -7.00
CA LEU A 237 15.15 6.81 -5.67
C LEU A 237 15.87 5.56 -5.14
N PHE A 238 15.64 4.40 -5.76
CA PHE A 238 16.22 3.12 -5.35
C PHE A 238 17.31 2.69 -6.35
N PRO A 239 18.46 2.19 -5.89
CA PRO A 239 19.50 1.62 -6.74
C PRO A 239 19.03 0.50 -7.67
N ALA A 240 18.12 -0.35 -7.17
CA ALA A 240 17.52 -1.48 -7.89
C ALA A 240 16.00 -1.32 -8.01
N GLY A 241 15.55 -0.10 -8.36
CA GLY A 241 14.14 0.23 -8.54
C GLY A 241 13.67 0.06 -9.98
N GLU A 242 12.60 -0.71 -10.15
CA GLU A 242 11.89 -0.90 -11.41
C GLU A 242 10.44 -0.42 -11.27
N ALA A 243 9.85 0.07 -12.36
CA ALA A 243 8.46 0.47 -12.40
C ALA A 243 7.74 -0.18 -13.58
N VAL A 244 6.55 -0.69 -13.32
CA VAL A 244 5.63 -1.23 -14.32
C VAL A 244 4.30 -0.50 -14.24
N THR A 245 3.66 -0.31 -15.38
CA THR A 245 2.32 0.31 -15.46
C THR A 245 1.35 -0.71 -16.01
N ILE A 246 0.26 -0.94 -15.29
CA ILE A 246 -0.81 -1.84 -15.70
C ILE A 246 -1.90 -1.02 -16.39
N GLU A 247 -2.16 -1.36 -17.65
CA GLU A 247 -3.20 -0.73 -18.47
C GLU A 247 -4.61 -1.11 -17.98
N ARG A 248 -5.59 -0.22 -18.21
CA ARG A 248 -7.00 -0.46 -17.82
C ARG A 248 -7.15 -0.72 -16.31
N CYS A 249 -6.35 -0.03 -15.50
CA CYS A 249 -6.22 -0.26 -14.07
C CYS A 249 -6.11 1.06 -13.32
N GLY A 250 -6.89 1.21 -12.26
CA GLY A 250 -6.79 2.29 -11.29
C GLY A 250 -5.94 1.87 -10.09
N HIS A 251 -6.42 2.21 -8.91
CA HIS A 251 -5.67 2.14 -7.66
C HIS A 251 -5.54 0.72 -7.09
N HIS A 252 -6.36 -0.24 -7.53
CA HIS A 252 -6.42 -1.61 -6.97
C HIS A 252 -6.17 -2.69 -8.03
N PRO A 253 -4.90 -2.91 -8.47
CA PRO A 253 -4.60 -3.81 -9.58
C PRO A 253 -5.04 -5.27 -9.42
N TRP A 254 -5.05 -5.80 -8.20
CA TRP A 254 -5.50 -7.17 -7.93
C TRP A 254 -7.02 -7.35 -8.14
N VAL A 255 -7.78 -6.26 -8.22
CA VAL A 255 -9.22 -6.29 -8.50
C VAL A 255 -9.47 -6.11 -9.99
N GLU A 256 -8.86 -5.10 -10.59
CA GLU A 256 -9.20 -4.67 -11.96
C GLU A 256 -8.44 -5.46 -13.03
N GLN A 257 -7.19 -5.84 -12.74
CA GLN A 257 -6.32 -6.56 -13.67
C GLN A 257 -5.57 -7.69 -12.92
N PRO A 258 -6.29 -8.67 -12.32
CA PRO A 258 -5.71 -9.67 -11.43
C PRO A 258 -4.59 -10.48 -12.08
N THR A 259 -4.73 -10.87 -13.35
CA THR A 259 -3.72 -11.65 -14.07
C THR A 259 -2.44 -10.85 -14.33
N ALA A 260 -2.56 -9.57 -14.73
CA ALA A 260 -1.40 -8.73 -14.95
C ALA A 260 -0.68 -8.42 -13.63
N PHE A 261 -1.44 -8.09 -12.58
CA PHE A 261 -0.89 -7.88 -11.25
C PHE A 261 -0.15 -9.11 -10.72
N ARG A 262 -0.76 -10.29 -10.84
CA ARG A 262 -0.12 -11.57 -10.47
C ARG A 262 1.18 -11.79 -11.22
N HIS A 263 1.16 -11.65 -12.54
CA HIS A 263 2.36 -11.84 -13.36
C HIS A 263 3.56 -11.02 -12.86
N GLU A 264 3.36 -9.71 -12.64
CA GLU A 264 4.45 -8.82 -12.21
C GLU A 264 4.95 -9.16 -10.80
N VAL A 265 4.03 -9.44 -9.87
CA VAL A 265 4.41 -9.77 -8.48
C VAL A 265 5.09 -11.13 -8.40
N ASP A 266 4.58 -12.15 -9.09
CA ASP A 266 5.15 -13.50 -9.05
C ASP A 266 6.54 -13.52 -9.71
N GLN A 267 6.69 -12.82 -10.84
CA GLN A 267 8.00 -12.64 -11.48
C GLN A 267 8.98 -11.98 -10.52
N PHE A 268 8.60 -10.89 -9.86
CA PHE A 268 9.45 -10.22 -8.89
C PHE A 268 9.82 -11.13 -7.72
N LEU A 269 8.84 -11.78 -7.08
CA LEU A 269 9.07 -12.66 -5.93
C LEU A 269 9.96 -13.86 -6.28
N SER A 270 9.90 -14.36 -7.53
CA SER A 270 10.77 -15.45 -7.99
C SER A 270 12.27 -15.10 -8.04
N THR A 271 12.60 -13.80 -8.00
CA THR A 271 14.00 -13.32 -7.97
C THR A 271 14.56 -13.19 -6.55
N LEU A 272 13.70 -13.27 -5.54
CA LEU A 272 14.07 -13.05 -4.14
C LEU A 272 14.69 -14.32 -3.53
N PRO A 273 15.52 -14.17 -2.48
CA PRO A 273 16.08 -15.32 -1.79
C PRO A 273 14.99 -16.17 -1.09
N HIS A 274 15.26 -17.47 -0.99
CA HIS A 274 14.46 -18.40 -0.19
C HIS A 274 14.96 -18.45 1.27
N ARG A 275 14.17 -19.03 2.17
CA ARG A 275 14.64 -19.33 3.53
C ARG A 275 15.86 -20.25 3.47
N LEU A 276 16.88 -19.92 4.25
CA LEU A 276 18.04 -20.77 4.50
C LEU A 276 17.71 -21.85 5.52
#